data_AF-A0A6B0XLA8-F1
#
_entry.id   AF-A0A6B0XLA8-F1
#
_cell.length_a   1.000
_cell.length_b   1.000
_cell.length_c   1.000
_cell.angle_alpha   90.00
_cell.angle_beta   90.00
_cell.angle_gamma   90.00
#
_symmetry.space_group_name_H-M   'P 1'
#
loop_
_entity.id
_entity.type
_entity.pdbx_description
1 polymer ?
#
loop_
_entity_poly.entity_id
_entity_poly.type
_entity_poly.pdbx_seq_one_letter_code
_entity_poly.pdbx_strand_id
1 'polypeptide(L)'
;MSRLTRDEIRRDEVREAVFSASTWFAEHVRQILMGVVAVIAVVVGAVLFLNYQAGREKEASYQLSEALKVYRAPIDAPATDAIDDLFGTPPDSAPEESAAEEAEAPDAGSETGGDALSFASEAERRSAARTELEAVREGYGSTSSGRLASVYLGQIAAAEGDTAKARELWTSYLEAAGRDHAMAIGVQLNLYSLDRAEGRGEELAATLRGAVAAESSPLPKDALLFELAATLAQLGDEEGARETFQRVVNEFPDSGYAIRARQQLGPEAAAASPFTFGG
;
A
#
# COMPACT_ATOMS: atom_id res chain seq x y z
N MET A 1 -82.09 17.91 11.66
CA MET A 1 -80.62 17.95 11.78
C MET A 1 -80.15 16.59 12.30
N SER A 2 -79.91 15.65 11.40
CA SER A 2 -79.33 14.34 11.69
C SER A 2 -77.83 14.52 11.92
N ARG A 3 -77.34 14.16 13.11
CA ARG A 3 -75.92 14.17 13.46
C ARG A 3 -75.29 12.90 12.90
N LEU A 4 -74.46 13.05 11.87
CA LEU A 4 -73.65 11.96 11.32
C LEU A 4 -72.67 11.45 12.39
N THR A 5 -72.66 10.15 12.59
CA THR A 5 -71.92 9.48 13.66
C THR A 5 -70.46 9.28 13.22
N ARG A 6 -69.51 9.53 14.14
CA ARG A 6 -68.05 9.62 13.89
C ARG A 6 -67.43 8.44 13.12
N ASP A 7 -68.07 7.27 13.14
CA ASP A 7 -67.61 6.04 12.46
C ASP A 7 -67.98 5.97 10.98
N GLU A 8 -69.01 6.70 10.52
CA GLU A 8 -69.43 6.70 9.11
C GLU A 8 -68.45 7.52 8.25
N ILE A 9 -67.98 8.66 8.78
CA ILE A 9 -66.97 9.50 8.12
C ILE A 9 -65.65 8.72 7.91
N ARG A 10 -65.22 7.93 8.90
CA ARG A 10 -63.97 7.17 8.83
C ARG A 10 -64.01 6.00 7.84
N ARG A 11 -65.19 5.39 7.64
CA ARG A 11 -65.37 4.31 6.65
C ARG A 11 -65.42 4.84 5.23
N ASP A 12 -66.08 5.97 5.00
CA ASP A 12 -66.11 6.57 3.67
C ASP A 12 -64.77 7.18 3.28
N GLU A 13 -64.05 7.85 4.18
CA GLU A 13 -62.72 8.41 3.89
C GLU A 13 -61.69 7.31 3.53
N VAL A 14 -61.74 6.16 4.23
CA VAL A 14 -60.89 4.99 3.89
C VAL A 14 -61.33 4.35 2.58
N ARG A 15 -62.63 4.28 2.28
CA ARG A 15 -63.13 3.76 1.00
C ARG A 15 -62.76 4.68 -0.16
N GLU A 16 -62.92 5.99 0.01
CA GLU A 16 -62.59 7.00 -0.99
C GLU A 16 -61.08 7.07 -1.21
N ALA A 17 -60.26 6.92 -0.17
CA ALA A 17 -58.81 6.73 -0.29
C ALA A 17 -58.44 5.46 -1.06
N VAL A 18 -59.16 4.35 -0.83
CA VAL A 18 -58.94 3.09 -1.57
C VAL A 18 -59.37 3.23 -3.03
N PHE A 19 -60.50 3.89 -3.31
CA PHE A 19 -60.97 4.12 -4.68
C PHE A 19 -60.08 5.11 -5.43
N SER A 20 -59.66 6.22 -4.82
CA SER A 20 -58.76 7.21 -5.41
C SER A 20 -57.32 6.69 -5.57
N ALA A 21 -56.84 5.87 -4.64
CA ALA A 21 -55.58 5.14 -4.83
C ALA A 21 -55.68 4.16 -6.01
N SER A 22 -56.82 3.49 -6.20
CA SER A 22 -57.00 2.53 -7.31
C SER A 22 -57.04 3.20 -8.69
N THR A 23 -57.68 4.37 -8.82
CA THR A 23 -57.76 5.09 -10.10
C THR A 23 -56.44 5.78 -10.44
N TRP A 24 -55.78 6.40 -9.45
CA TRP A 24 -54.45 6.96 -9.63
C TRP A 24 -53.42 5.88 -10.02
N PHE A 25 -53.47 4.72 -9.34
CA PHE A 25 -52.59 3.61 -9.66
C PHE A 25 -52.92 3.05 -11.05
N ALA A 26 -54.18 2.82 -11.40
CA ALA A 26 -54.58 2.37 -12.75
C ALA A 26 -54.06 3.30 -13.86
N GLU A 27 -54.07 4.62 -13.62
CA GLU A 27 -53.58 5.62 -14.56
C GLU A 27 -52.04 5.64 -14.64
N HIS A 28 -51.34 5.38 -13.53
CA HIS A 28 -49.87 5.48 -13.43
C HIS A 28 -49.14 4.12 -13.40
N VAL A 29 -49.84 2.98 -13.43
CA VAL A 29 -49.25 1.62 -13.35
C VAL A 29 -48.16 1.44 -14.41
N ARG A 30 -48.38 1.93 -15.64
CA ARG A 30 -47.39 1.81 -16.71
C ARG A 30 -46.10 2.57 -16.39
N GLN A 31 -46.19 3.78 -15.83
CA GLN A 31 -45.02 4.58 -15.45
C GLN A 31 -44.32 3.98 -14.22
N ILE A 32 -45.07 3.49 -13.24
CA ILE A 32 -44.53 2.80 -12.07
C ILE A 32 -43.81 1.52 -12.49
N LEU A 33 -44.40 0.70 -13.37
CA LEU A 33 -43.77 -0.50 -13.91
C LEU A 33 -42.49 -0.18 -14.68
N MET A 34 -42.49 0.85 -15.54
CA MET A 34 -41.28 1.30 -16.23
C MET A 34 -40.20 1.76 -15.25
N GLY A 35 -40.58 2.50 -14.20
CA GLY A 35 -39.68 2.90 -13.13
C GLY A 35 -39.08 1.70 -12.38
N VAL A 36 -39.90 0.72 -12.03
CA VAL A 36 -39.46 -0.52 -11.36
C VAL A 36 -38.53 -1.32 -12.27
N VAL A 37 -38.86 -1.48 -13.55
CA VAL A 37 -37.98 -2.17 -14.52
C VAL A 37 -36.65 -1.44 -14.68
N ALA A 38 -36.66 -0.11 -14.76
CA ALA A 38 -35.43 0.67 -14.84
C ALA A 38 -34.55 0.49 -13.59
N VAL A 39 -35.15 0.51 -12.39
CA VAL A 39 -34.43 0.26 -11.14
C VAL A 39 -33.89 -1.17 -11.10
N ILE A 40 -34.68 -2.17 -11.49
CA ILE A 40 -34.23 -3.57 -11.56
C ILE A 40 -33.07 -3.70 -12.55
N ALA A 41 -33.14 -3.09 -13.73
CA ALA A 41 -32.07 -3.12 -14.71
C ALA A 41 -30.77 -2.50 -14.17
N VAL A 42 -30.86 -1.39 -13.43
CA VAL A 42 -29.71 -0.76 -12.76
C VAL A 42 -29.13 -1.69 -11.69
N VAL A 43 -29.98 -2.30 -10.85
CA VAL A 43 -29.54 -3.22 -9.79
C VAL A 43 -28.90 -4.47 -10.40
N VAL A 44 -29.50 -5.08 -11.41
CA VAL A 44 -28.95 -6.24 -12.12
C VAL A 44 -27.63 -5.88 -12.79
N GLY A 45 -27.56 -4.72 -13.46
CA GLY A 45 -26.33 -4.20 -14.04
C GLY A 45 -25.23 -4.01 -12.99
N ALA A 46 -25.56 -3.44 -11.84
CA ALA A 46 -24.63 -3.28 -10.71
C ALA A 46 -24.14 -4.63 -10.16
N VAL A 47 -25.04 -5.60 -9.96
CA VAL A 47 -24.67 -6.94 -9.49
C VAL A 47 -23.76 -7.66 -10.49
N LEU A 48 -24.10 -7.63 -11.78
CA LEU A 48 -23.26 -8.21 -12.84
C LEU A 48 -21.89 -7.54 -12.90
N PHE A 49 -21.84 -6.20 -12.78
CA PHE A 49 -20.61 -5.43 -12.76
C PHE A 49 -19.73 -5.76 -11.54
N LEU A 50 -20.32 -5.83 -10.34
CA LEU A 50 -19.61 -6.18 -9.12
C LEU A 50 -19.06 -7.63 -9.17
N ASN A 51 -19.84 -8.56 -9.73
CA ASN A 51 -19.39 -9.95 -9.90
C ASN A 51 -18.26 -10.08 -10.94
N TYR A 52 -18.36 -9.34 -12.05
CA TYR A 52 -17.30 -9.29 -13.06
C TYR A 52 -16.00 -8.68 -12.50
N GLN A 53 -16.09 -7.60 -11.72
CA GLN A 53 -14.93 -7.04 -11.03
C GLN A 53 -14.29 -8.01 -10.05
N ALA A 54 -15.08 -8.71 -9.24
CA ALA A 54 -14.58 -9.68 -8.29
C ALA A 54 -13.85 -10.86 -8.96
N GLY A 55 -14.33 -11.30 -10.13
CA GLY A 55 -13.64 -12.30 -10.94
C GLY A 55 -12.31 -11.80 -11.51
N ARG A 56 -12.30 -10.58 -12.06
CA ARG A 56 -11.08 -9.94 -12.59
C ARG A 56 -10.01 -9.73 -11.53
N GLU A 57 -10.38 -9.35 -10.30
CA GLU A 57 -9.42 -9.15 -9.21
C GLU A 57 -8.68 -10.44 -8.83
N LYS A 58 -9.36 -11.60 -8.82
CA LYS A 58 -8.71 -12.87 -8.47
C LYS A 58 -7.60 -13.22 -9.46
N GLU A 59 -7.89 -13.14 -10.74
CA GLU A 59 -6.90 -13.38 -11.79
C GLU A 59 -5.78 -12.33 -11.73
N ALA A 60 -6.13 -11.05 -11.56
CA ALA A 60 -5.14 -9.98 -11.42
C ALA A 60 -4.19 -10.21 -10.23
N SER A 61 -4.72 -10.68 -9.10
CA SER A 61 -3.93 -10.95 -7.90
C SER A 61 -2.95 -12.12 -8.10
N TYR A 62 -3.37 -13.14 -8.85
CA TYR A 62 -2.52 -14.26 -9.22
C TYR A 62 -1.39 -13.80 -10.15
N GLN A 63 -1.72 -13.10 -11.23
CA GLN A 63 -0.73 -12.60 -12.19
C GLN A 63 0.25 -11.60 -11.54
N LEU A 64 -0.25 -10.74 -10.63
CA LEU A 64 0.61 -9.89 -9.83
C LEU A 64 1.56 -10.71 -8.95
N SER A 65 1.07 -11.80 -8.33
CA SER A 65 1.92 -12.65 -7.49
C SER A 65 3.06 -13.29 -8.27
N GLU A 66 2.80 -13.74 -9.52
CA GLU A 66 3.84 -14.25 -10.42
C GLU A 66 4.85 -13.16 -10.80
N ALA A 67 4.38 -11.98 -11.20
CA ALA A 67 5.25 -10.84 -11.51
C ALA A 67 6.13 -10.44 -10.30
N LEU A 68 5.60 -10.55 -9.08
CA LEU A 68 6.34 -10.24 -7.87
C LEU A 68 7.40 -11.28 -7.51
N LYS A 69 7.28 -12.54 -7.97
CA LYS A 69 8.37 -13.51 -7.84
C LYS A 69 9.59 -13.06 -8.64
N VAL A 70 9.37 -12.58 -9.87
CA VAL A 70 10.41 -12.00 -10.72
C VAL A 70 11.01 -10.74 -10.06
N TYR A 71 10.15 -9.83 -9.60
CA TYR A 71 10.59 -8.58 -8.97
C TYR A 71 11.46 -8.80 -7.72
N ARG A 72 11.12 -9.81 -6.90
CA ARG A 72 11.79 -10.11 -5.62
C ARG A 72 12.87 -11.20 -5.74
N ALA A 73 13.10 -11.71 -6.93
CA ALA A 73 14.08 -12.77 -7.16
C ALA A 73 15.49 -12.34 -6.68
N PRO A 74 16.25 -13.27 -6.08
CA PRO A 74 17.62 -13.02 -5.70
C PRO A 74 18.47 -12.70 -6.94
N ILE A 75 19.50 -11.90 -6.73
CA ILE A 75 20.57 -11.69 -7.71
C ILE A 75 21.66 -12.68 -7.33
N ASP A 76 22.10 -13.49 -8.29
CA ASP A 76 23.20 -14.40 -8.07
C ASP A 76 24.46 -13.58 -7.80
N ALA A 77 25.02 -13.72 -6.60
CA ALA A 77 26.37 -13.22 -6.36
C ALA A 77 27.30 -14.01 -7.29
N PRO A 78 28.25 -13.36 -7.98
CA PRO A 78 29.21 -14.10 -8.80
C PRO A 78 29.87 -15.15 -7.90
N ALA A 79 29.78 -16.42 -8.33
CA ALA A 79 30.39 -17.55 -7.64
C ALA A 79 31.81 -17.16 -7.27
N THR A 80 32.07 -17.06 -5.97
CA THR A 80 33.38 -16.66 -5.46
C THR A 80 34.27 -17.89 -5.47
N ASP A 81 34.47 -18.47 -6.64
CA ASP A 81 35.44 -19.55 -6.90
C ASP A 81 36.89 -19.06 -6.68
N ALA A 82 37.08 -17.78 -6.36
CA ALA A 82 38.36 -17.15 -6.08
C ALA A 82 38.73 -17.06 -4.58
N ILE A 83 37.87 -17.49 -3.64
CA ILE A 83 38.24 -17.51 -2.20
C ILE A 83 38.92 -18.84 -1.82
N ASP A 84 38.60 -19.95 -2.49
CA ASP A 84 39.26 -21.26 -2.27
C ASP A 84 40.72 -21.29 -2.73
N ASP A 85 41.11 -20.45 -3.70
CA ASP A 85 42.51 -20.32 -4.15
C ASP A 85 43.35 -19.36 -3.28
N LEU A 86 42.74 -18.56 -2.39
CA LEU A 86 43.46 -17.57 -1.56
C LEU A 86 43.87 -18.12 -0.18
N PHE A 87 43.17 -19.15 0.31
CA PHE A 87 43.53 -19.87 1.53
C PHE A 87 43.91 -21.29 1.16
N GLY A 88 45.15 -21.46 0.70
CA GLY A 88 45.72 -22.76 0.38
C GLY A 88 45.41 -23.81 1.44
N THR A 89 45.05 -25.00 0.97
CA THR A 89 44.82 -26.19 1.80
C THR A 89 46.02 -26.42 2.75
N PRO A 90 45.81 -26.46 4.08
CA PRO A 90 46.84 -26.97 4.98
C PRO A 90 47.08 -28.46 4.65
N PRO A 91 48.34 -28.90 4.47
CA PRO A 91 48.62 -30.32 4.33
C PRO A 91 48.49 -31.00 5.68
N ASP A 92 47.66 -32.05 5.69
CA ASP A 92 47.85 -33.32 6.38
C ASP A 92 48.33 -33.29 7.85
N SER A 93 47.39 -33.54 8.76
CA SER A 93 47.64 -34.14 10.09
C SER A 93 46.37 -34.86 10.55
N ALA A 94 46.15 -36.07 10.04
CA ALA A 94 45.19 -37.07 10.55
C ALA A 94 45.55 -37.55 11.99
N PRO A 95 44.85 -38.51 12.64
CA PRO A 95 43.60 -39.21 12.28
C PRO A 95 42.53 -39.39 13.40
N GLU A 96 41.29 -39.59 12.93
CA GLU A 96 40.23 -40.53 13.33
C GLU A 96 40.20 -41.22 14.72
N GLU A 97 39.03 -41.16 15.36
CA GLU A 97 38.32 -42.29 16.02
C GLU A 97 36.82 -41.91 16.08
N SER A 98 35.94 -42.35 15.16
CA SER A 98 35.18 -43.62 15.11
C SER A 98 34.37 -43.91 16.40
N ALA A 99 33.11 -44.36 16.43
CA ALA A 99 32.00 -44.56 15.50
C ALA A 99 30.78 -45.04 16.35
N ALA A 100 29.55 -44.84 15.86
CA ALA A 100 28.30 -45.64 16.06
C ALA A 100 27.04 -44.70 16.09
N GLU A 101 26.33 -44.46 14.97
CA GLU A 101 25.35 -45.33 14.27
C GLU A 101 23.97 -45.26 14.98
N GLU A 102 23.04 -44.39 14.54
CA GLU A 102 22.07 -44.51 13.43
C GLU A 102 20.70 -45.04 13.91
N ALA A 103 19.68 -44.18 13.86
CA ALA A 103 18.28 -44.56 13.71
C ALA A 103 17.49 -43.35 13.16
N GLU A 104 16.90 -43.58 11.99
CA GLU A 104 16.29 -42.66 11.04
C GLU A 104 15.07 -41.86 11.52
N ALA A 105 14.84 -40.77 10.79
CA ALA A 105 13.75 -39.81 10.89
C ALA A 105 12.42 -40.33 10.27
N PRO A 106 11.36 -39.49 10.18
CA PRO A 106 11.30 -38.54 9.05
C PRO A 106 10.94 -37.14 9.56
N ASP A 107 11.84 -36.16 9.46
CA ASP A 107 12.02 -35.26 8.30
C ASP A 107 10.73 -35.00 7.53
N ALA A 108 10.00 -33.98 8.01
CA ALA A 108 8.89 -33.39 7.31
C ALA A 108 9.40 -32.21 6.46
N GLY A 109 9.95 -32.55 5.29
CA GLY A 109 9.78 -31.79 4.06
C GLY A 109 10.40 -30.40 4.00
N SER A 110 11.73 -30.32 3.97
CA SER A 110 12.40 -29.32 3.14
C SER A 110 12.77 -29.93 1.79
N GLU A 111 11.75 -30.25 0.99
CA GLU A 111 11.91 -30.42 -0.45
C GLU A 111 11.63 -29.09 -1.15
N THR A 112 12.67 -28.33 -1.47
CA THR A 112 12.73 -27.57 -2.73
C THR A 112 14.19 -27.45 -3.16
N GLY A 113 14.76 -28.56 -3.60
CA GLY A 113 15.74 -28.54 -4.67
C GLY A 113 14.97 -28.42 -6.00
N GLY A 114 15.06 -27.26 -6.64
CA GLY A 114 14.48 -26.98 -7.95
C GLY A 114 14.63 -25.50 -8.27
N ASP A 115 15.41 -25.17 -9.30
CA ASP A 115 15.64 -23.84 -9.90
C ASP A 115 14.82 -22.71 -9.26
N ALA A 116 15.32 -22.13 -8.17
CA ALA A 116 14.76 -20.88 -7.67
C ALA A 116 15.12 -19.79 -8.68
N LEU A 117 14.12 -19.19 -9.32
CA LEU A 117 14.31 -18.09 -10.28
C LEU A 117 15.27 -17.04 -9.70
N SER A 118 16.43 -16.88 -10.32
CA SER A 118 17.46 -15.92 -9.98
C SER A 118 17.90 -15.13 -11.22
N PHE A 119 18.58 -14.01 -11.01
CA PHE A 119 19.05 -13.13 -12.10
C PHE A 119 20.53 -12.82 -11.94
N ALA A 120 21.24 -12.69 -13.06
CA ALA A 120 22.68 -12.37 -13.04
C ALA A 120 22.96 -10.91 -12.63
N SER A 121 21.97 -10.02 -12.78
CA SER A 121 22.12 -8.62 -12.37
C SER A 121 20.79 -7.99 -11.96
N GLU A 122 20.89 -6.89 -11.23
CA GLU A 122 19.70 -6.10 -10.86
C GLU A 122 19.00 -5.50 -12.08
N ALA A 123 19.76 -5.05 -13.09
CA ALA A 123 19.20 -4.49 -14.31
C ALA A 123 18.38 -5.53 -15.08
N GLU A 124 18.88 -6.77 -15.17
CA GLU A 124 18.17 -7.88 -15.81
C GLU A 124 16.88 -8.22 -15.07
N ARG A 125 16.94 -8.35 -13.73
CA ARG A 125 15.75 -8.59 -12.89
C ARG A 125 14.71 -7.48 -13.07
N ARG A 126 15.12 -6.21 -13.03
CA ARG A 126 14.22 -5.07 -13.22
C ARG A 126 13.58 -5.08 -14.61
N SER A 127 14.34 -5.43 -15.64
CA SER A 127 13.81 -5.55 -16.99
C SER A 127 12.75 -6.64 -17.10
N ALA A 128 13.03 -7.84 -16.59
CA ALA A 128 12.07 -8.94 -16.57
C ALA A 128 10.81 -8.60 -15.73
N ALA A 129 11.01 -8.05 -14.53
CA ALA A 129 9.91 -7.65 -13.67
C ALA A 129 9.03 -6.56 -14.31
N ARG A 130 9.64 -5.62 -15.04
CA ARG A 130 8.90 -4.58 -15.76
C ARG A 130 7.92 -5.22 -16.76
N THR A 131 8.39 -6.15 -17.58
CA THR A 131 7.56 -6.83 -18.59
C THR A 131 6.34 -7.50 -17.95
N GLU A 132 6.54 -8.28 -16.89
CA GLU A 132 5.44 -8.96 -16.20
C GLU A 132 4.46 -7.97 -15.54
N LEU A 133 4.98 -6.93 -14.87
CA LEU A 133 4.15 -5.92 -14.22
C LEU A 133 3.37 -5.05 -15.22
N GLU A 134 3.95 -4.76 -16.39
CA GLU A 134 3.26 -4.06 -17.49
C GLU A 134 2.11 -4.91 -18.02
N ALA A 135 2.33 -6.20 -18.26
CA ALA A 135 1.26 -7.12 -18.67
C ALA A 135 0.11 -7.15 -17.64
N VAL A 136 0.41 -7.18 -16.34
CA VAL A 136 -0.61 -7.11 -15.27
C VAL A 136 -1.36 -5.77 -15.33
N ARG A 137 -0.66 -4.65 -15.50
CA ARG A 137 -1.27 -3.32 -15.58
C ARG A 137 -2.16 -3.16 -16.82
N GLU A 138 -1.73 -3.63 -17.98
CA GLU A 138 -2.49 -3.55 -19.23
C GLU A 138 -3.73 -4.44 -19.19
N GLY A 139 -3.59 -5.68 -18.71
CA GLY A 139 -4.70 -6.62 -18.59
C GLY A 139 -5.69 -6.25 -17.48
N TYR A 140 -5.20 -5.74 -16.35
CA TYR A 140 -5.96 -5.64 -15.10
C TYR A 140 -5.91 -4.25 -14.43
N GLY A 141 -5.55 -3.17 -15.13
CA GLY A 141 -5.36 -1.84 -14.53
C GLY A 141 -6.55 -1.27 -13.74
N SER A 142 -7.78 -1.72 -13.98
CA SER A 142 -8.96 -1.32 -13.19
C SER A 142 -9.07 -2.01 -11.83
N THR A 143 -8.30 -3.07 -11.59
CA THR A 143 -8.29 -3.87 -10.35
C THR A 143 -7.30 -3.28 -9.34
N SER A 144 -7.42 -3.67 -8.08
CA SER A 144 -6.47 -3.26 -7.03
C SER A 144 -5.08 -3.82 -7.31
N SER A 145 -5.00 -5.07 -7.77
CA SER A 145 -3.74 -5.71 -8.16
C SER A 145 -3.08 -5.02 -9.38
N GLY A 146 -3.85 -4.65 -10.40
CA GLY A 146 -3.31 -3.89 -11.55
C GLY A 146 -2.86 -2.47 -11.19
N ARG A 147 -3.57 -1.80 -10.27
CA ARG A 147 -3.10 -0.53 -9.68
C ARG A 147 -1.81 -0.73 -8.89
N LEU A 148 -1.73 -1.79 -8.09
CA LEU A 148 -0.54 -2.11 -7.30
C LEU A 148 0.67 -2.44 -8.19
N ALA A 149 0.47 -3.09 -9.35
CA ALA A 149 1.54 -3.28 -10.35
C ALA A 149 2.17 -1.94 -10.77
N SER A 150 1.35 -0.88 -10.89
CA SER A 150 1.84 0.47 -11.21
C SER A 150 2.75 1.04 -10.12
N VAL A 151 2.53 0.70 -8.84
CA VAL A 151 3.42 1.12 -7.74
C VAL A 151 4.81 0.51 -7.90
N TYR A 152 4.89 -0.78 -8.20
CA TYR A 152 6.16 -1.49 -8.43
C TYR A 152 6.86 -1.02 -9.71
N LEU A 153 6.11 -0.75 -10.79
CA LEU A 153 6.65 -0.11 -11.98
C LEU A 153 7.26 1.27 -11.66
N GLY A 154 6.61 2.05 -10.79
CA GLY A 154 7.16 3.32 -10.33
C GLY A 154 8.46 3.17 -9.53
N GLN A 155 8.59 2.11 -8.73
CA GLN A 155 9.83 1.80 -8.02
C GLN A 155 10.96 1.41 -8.98
N ILE A 156 10.66 0.63 -10.02
CA ILE A 156 11.63 0.31 -11.08
C ILE A 156 12.08 1.59 -11.77
N ALA A 157 11.14 2.42 -12.22
CA ALA A 157 11.43 3.69 -12.88
C ALA A 157 12.30 4.61 -12.02
N ALA A 158 11.98 4.77 -10.73
CA ALA A 158 12.78 5.56 -9.81
C ALA A 158 14.21 5.01 -9.63
N ALA A 159 14.36 3.69 -9.52
CA ALA A 159 15.66 3.03 -9.39
C ALA A 159 16.53 3.14 -10.66
N GLU A 160 15.92 3.43 -11.80
CA GLU A 160 16.59 3.66 -13.09
C GLU A 160 16.81 5.15 -13.38
N GLY A 161 16.36 6.03 -12.49
CA GLY A 161 16.47 7.48 -12.65
C GLY A 161 15.37 8.11 -13.52
N ASP A 162 14.39 7.35 -13.98
CA ASP A 162 13.20 7.89 -14.65
C ASP A 162 12.19 8.41 -13.60
N THR A 163 12.55 9.53 -12.99
CA THR A 163 11.77 10.17 -11.93
C THR A 163 10.42 10.69 -12.44
N ALA A 164 10.36 11.12 -13.71
CA ALA A 164 9.13 11.56 -14.35
C ALA A 164 8.12 10.41 -14.44
N LYS A 165 8.55 9.23 -14.88
CA LYS A 165 7.67 8.07 -14.96
C LYS A 165 7.27 7.55 -13.58
N ALA A 166 8.19 7.53 -12.63
CA ALA A 166 7.89 7.16 -11.25
C ALA A 166 6.78 8.05 -10.65
N ARG A 167 6.90 9.37 -10.83
CA ARG A 167 5.90 10.35 -10.37
C ARG A 167 4.55 10.17 -11.03
N GLU A 168 4.51 9.94 -12.34
CA GLU A 168 3.27 9.66 -13.08
C GLU A 168 2.54 8.45 -12.48
N LEU A 169 3.25 7.33 -12.33
CA LEU A 169 2.68 6.06 -11.85
C LEU A 169 2.18 6.16 -10.40
N TRP A 170 2.95 6.78 -9.52
CA TRP A 170 2.59 6.94 -8.11
C TRP A 170 1.46 7.95 -7.89
N THR A 171 1.45 9.08 -8.62
CA THR A 171 0.34 10.04 -8.56
C THR A 171 -0.95 9.40 -9.06
N SER A 172 -0.91 8.72 -10.21
CA SER A 172 -2.06 8.00 -10.77
C SER A 172 -2.61 6.95 -9.80
N TYR A 173 -1.71 6.22 -9.11
CA TYR A 173 -2.12 5.27 -8.09
C TYR A 173 -2.89 5.95 -6.95
N LEU A 174 -2.37 7.06 -6.40
CA LEU A 174 -3.02 7.78 -5.29
C LEU A 174 -4.39 8.37 -5.69
N GLU A 175 -4.50 8.87 -6.92
CA GLU A 175 -5.76 9.38 -7.46
C GLU A 175 -6.82 8.28 -7.60
N ALA A 176 -6.42 7.09 -8.06
CA ALA A 176 -7.33 6.00 -8.34
C ALA A 176 -7.66 5.12 -7.12
N ALA A 177 -6.70 4.93 -6.21
CA ALA A 177 -6.82 4.00 -5.08
C ALA A 177 -7.59 4.59 -3.89
N GLY A 178 -7.60 5.92 -3.75
CA GLY A 178 -8.15 6.60 -2.58
C GLY A 178 -7.25 6.49 -1.35
N ARG A 179 -7.58 7.30 -0.33
CA ARG A 179 -6.72 7.54 0.85
C ARG A 179 -6.59 6.35 1.81
N ASP A 180 -7.56 5.44 1.80
CA ASP A 180 -7.60 4.30 2.73
C ASP A 180 -6.86 3.06 2.20
N HIS A 181 -6.30 3.13 0.99
CA HIS A 181 -5.64 1.98 0.38
C HIS A 181 -4.30 1.69 1.07
N ALA A 182 -4.02 0.41 1.31
CA ALA A 182 -2.88 -0.09 2.09
C ALA A 182 -1.49 0.46 1.69
N MET A 183 -1.27 0.92 0.46
CA MET A 183 0.02 1.45 0.00
C MET A 183 0.01 2.97 -0.20
N ALA A 184 -1.11 3.67 0.04
CA ALA A 184 -1.21 5.12 -0.19
C ALA A 184 -0.16 5.90 0.63
N ILE A 185 0.03 5.52 1.90
CA ILE A 185 1.06 6.09 2.77
C ILE A 185 2.46 5.88 2.18
N GLY A 186 2.82 4.62 1.85
CA GLY A 186 4.14 4.30 1.33
C GLY A 186 4.43 4.99 -0.01
N VAL A 187 3.44 5.08 -0.89
CA VAL A 187 3.55 5.78 -2.18
C VAL A 187 3.72 7.29 -1.98
N GLN A 188 3.00 7.89 -1.03
CA GLN A 188 3.17 9.30 -0.68
C GLN A 188 4.59 9.59 -0.17
N LEU A 189 5.15 8.71 0.68
CA LEU A 189 6.53 8.84 1.16
C LEU A 189 7.55 8.71 0.02
N ASN A 190 7.30 7.83 -0.96
CA ASN A 190 8.15 7.73 -2.15
C ASN A 190 8.15 9.05 -2.95
N LEU A 191 6.99 9.70 -3.10
CA LEU A 191 6.91 11.01 -3.76
C LEU A 191 7.70 12.09 -3.01
N TYR A 192 7.67 12.10 -1.67
CA TYR A 192 8.50 13.01 -0.88
C TYR A 192 9.99 12.73 -1.03
N SER A 193 10.40 11.46 -1.08
CA SER A 193 11.78 11.09 -1.41
C SER A 193 12.18 11.59 -2.80
N LEU A 194 11.26 11.53 -3.76
CA LEU A 194 11.50 11.98 -5.12
C LEU A 194 11.62 13.51 -5.21
N ASP A 195 10.74 14.25 -4.53
CA ASP A 195 10.79 15.72 -4.45
C ASP A 195 12.14 16.19 -3.89
N ARG A 196 12.63 15.51 -2.85
CA ARG A 196 13.96 15.73 -2.26
C ARG A 196 15.09 15.48 -3.25
N ALA A 197 15.05 14.36 -3.99
CA ALA A 197 16.07 14.03 -4.97
C ALA A 197 16.09 15.00 -6.16
N GLU A 198 14.93 15.56 -6.52
CA GLU A 198 14.77 16.50 -7.63
C GLU A 198 15.02 17.97 -7.23
N GLY A 199 15.54 18.22 -6.03
CA GLY A 199 15.86 19.57 -5.55
C GLY A 199 14.65 20.41 -5.14
N ARG A 200 13.46 19.80 -4.99
CA ARG A 200 12.22 20.47 -4.53
C ARG A 200 12.04 20.41 -3.01
N GLY A 201 13.13 20.30 -2.26
CA GLY A 201 13.11 20.19 -0.80
C GLY A 201 12.45 21.39 -0.11
N GLU A 202 12.63 22.62 -0.61
CA GLU A 202 12.03 23.82 0.00
C GLU A 202 10.50 23.81 -0.08
N GLU A 203 9.95 23.51 -1.26
CA GLU A 203 8.51 23.37 -1.50
C GLU A 203 7.92 22.24 -0.65
N LEU A 204 8.63 21.11 -0.58
CA LEU A 204 8.24 19.98 0.26
C LEU A 204 8.23 20.36 1.74
N ALA A 205 9.25 21.07 2.23
CA ALA A 205 9.31 21.51 3.62
C ALA A 205 8.14 22.45 3.97
N ALA A 206 7.76 23.36 3.06
CA ALA A 206 6.57 24.20 3.24
C ALA A 206 5.28 23.37 3.30
N THR A 207 5.13 22.40 2.40
CA THR A 207 3.98 21.48 2.35
C THR A 207 3.86 20.67 3.64
N LEU A 208 4.97 20.09 4.12
CA LEU A 208 5.00 19.29 5.34
C LEU A 208 4.70 20.11 6.58
N ARG A 209 5.23 21.35 6.69
CA ARG A 209 4.87 22.26 7.79
C ARG A 209 3.36 22.54 7.83
N GLY A 210 2.76 22.79 6.67
CA GLY A 210 1.30 22.96 6.55
C GLY A 210 0.53 21.71 6.99
N ALA A 211 0.97 20.53 6.56
CA ALA A 211 0.35 19.26 6.93
C ALA A 211 0.46 18.94 8.43
N VAL A 212 1.58 19.29 9.08
CA VAL A 212 1.75 19.14 10.54
C VAL A 212 0.81 20.06 11.31
N ALA A 213 0.59 21.28 10.81
CA ALA A 213 -0.29 22.27 11.44
C ALA A 213 -1.79 21.98 11.25
N ALA A 214 -2.15 21.18 10.24
CA ALA A 214 -3.54 20.83 9.97
C ALA A 214 -4.17 19.98 11.09
N GLU A 215 -5.48 20.15 11.30
CA GLU A 215 -6.26 19.33 12.23
C GLU A 215 -6.34 17.87 11.78
N SER A 216 -6.44 17.65 10.47
CA SER A 216 -6.50 16.33 9.85
C SER A 216 -5.51 16.24 8.70
N SER A 217 -4.77 15.14 8.63
CA SER A 217 -3.89 14.81 7.51
C SER A 217 -4.03 13.33 7.14
N PRO A 218 -3.86 12.96 5.85
CA PRO A 218 -3.79 11.55 5.46
C PRO A 218 -2.63 10.79 6.10
N LEU A 219 -1.55 11.49 6.45
CA LEU A 219 -0.39 10.91 7.11
C LEU A 219 -0.43 11.20 8.62
N PRO A 220 -0.02 10.22 9.45
CA PRO A 220 0.24 10.44 10.87
C PRO A 220 1.22 11.60 11.13
N LYS A 221 1.01 12.36 12.20
CA LYS A 221 1.80 13.56 12.52
C LYS A 221 3.28 13.25 12.78
N ASP A 222 3.58 12.12 13.40
CA ASP A 222 4.94 11.61 13.62
C ASP A 222 5.69 11.36 12.30
N ALA A 223 5.01 10.76 11.30
CA ALA A 223 5.57 10.57 9.96
C ALA A 223 5.84 11.92 9.28
N LEU A 224 4.90 12.87 9.34
CA LEU A 224 5.06 14.20 8.76
C LEU A 224 6.22 14.99 9.37
N LEU A 225 6.36 14.93 10.70
CA LEU A 225 7.46 15.57 11.41
C LEU A 225 8.80 14.91 11.05
N PHE A 226 8.84 13.59 10.95
CA PHE A 226 10.06 12.88 10.55
C PHE A 226 10.49 13.25 9.12
N GLU A 227 9.55 13.26 8.17
CA GLU A 227 9.85 13.66 6.79
C GLU A 227 10.24 15.14 6.70
N LEU A 228 9.64 16.01 7.52
CA LEU A 228 10.03 17.43 7.59
C LEU A 228 11.47 17.56 8.09
N ALA A 229 11.81 16.89 9.19
CA ALA A 229 13.17 16.92 9.75
C ALA A 229 14.20 16.39 8.74
N ALA A 230 13.91 15.28 8.07
CA ALA A 230 14.78 14.70 7.04
C ALA A 230 14.93 15.62 5.82
N THR A 231 13.89 16.38 5.48
CA THR A 231 13.93 17.37 4.39
C THR A 231 14.77 18.59 4.78
N LEU A 232 14.64 19.08 6.01
CA LEU A 232 15.44 20.19 6.54
C LEU A 232 16.93 19.83 6.60
N ALA A 233 17.26 18.62 7.06
CA ALA A 233 18.64 18.14 7.08
C ALA A 233 19.26 18.13 5.67
N GLN A 234 18.51 17.67 4.65
CA GLN A 234 18.99 17.67 3.27
C GLN A 234 19.20 19.09 2.71
N LEU A 235 18.39 20.05 3.16
CA LEU A 235 18.54 21.47 2.81
C LEU A 235 19.71 22.15 3.55
N GLY A 236 20.36 21.45 4.49
CA GLY A 236 21.42 22.00 5.34
C GLY A 236 20.92 22.82 6.53
N ASP A 237 19.62 22.80 6.82
CA ASP A 237 19.02 23.39 8.03
C ASP A 237 19.13 22.39 9.19
N GLU A 238 20.35 22.21 9.69
CA GLU A 238 20.69 21.25 10.74
C GLU A 238 19.98 21.57 12.07
N GLU A 239 19.85 22.86 12.39
CA GLU A 239 19.17 23.31 13.61
C GLU A 239 17.67 22.99 13.53
N GLY A 240 17.00 23.39 12.45
CA GLY A 240 15.58 23.09 12.24
C GLY A 240 15.30 21.58 12.15
N ALA A 241 16.21 20.81 11.54
CA ALA A 241 16.12 19.35 11.50
C ALA A 241 16.20 18.75 12.92
N ARG A 242 17.19 19.18 13.71
CA ARG A 242 17.39 18.70 15.09
C ARG A 242 16.17 19.00 15.97
N GLU A 243 15.66 20.22 15.94
CA GLU A 243 14.46 20.60 16.68
C GLU A 243 13.25 19.74 16.26
N THR A 244 13.07 19.54 14.96
CA THR A 244 11.95 18.75 14.45
C THR A 244 12.08 17.26 14.82
N PHE A 245 13.27 16.67 14.78
CA PHE A 245 13.50 15.31 15.27
C PHE A 245 13.24 15.19 16.78
N GLN A 246 13.64 16.18 17.59
CA GLN A 246 13.33 16.19 19.02
C GLN A 246 11.82 16.20 19.27
N ARG A 247 11.06 16.96 18.48
CA ARG A 247 9.59 16.92 18.53
C ARG A 247 9.03 15.54 18.25
N VAL A 248 9.55 14.81 17.26
CA VAL A 248 9.14 13.41 17.01
C VAL A 248 9.35 12.56 18.26
N VAL A 249 10.52 12.66 18.90
CA VAL A 249 10.86 11.86 20.10
C VAL A 249 10.00 12.23 21.31
N ASN A 250 9.74 13.52 21.52
CA ASN A 250 9.03 14.03 22.69
C ASN A 250 7.51 13.88 22.58
N GLU A 251 6.96 14.18 21.40
CA GLU A 251 5.50 14.14 21.16
C GLU A 251 5.02 12.71 20.84
N PHE A 252 5.89 11.85 20.28
CA PHE A 252 5.53 10.50 19.82
C PHE A 252 6.54 9.42 20.26
N PRO A 253 6.81 9.27 21.57
CA PRO A 253 7.89 8.41 22.07
C PRO A 253 7.80 6.92 21.67
N ASP A 254 6.57 6.42 21.48
CA ASP A 254 6.27 5.03 21.12
C ASP A 254 6.26 4.77 19.60
N SER A 255 6.42 5.82 18.78
CA SER A 255 6.44 5.68 17.33
C SER A 255 7.73 5.02 16.83
N GLY A 256 7.61 4.20 15.77
CA GLY A 256 8.78 3.73 15.02
C GLY A 256 9.64 4.87 14.46
N TYR A 257 9.03 6.02 14.18
CA TYR A 257 9.75 7.22 13.75
C TYR A 257 10.57 7.84 14.88
N ALA A 258 10.16 7.73 16.15
CA ALA A 258 10.95 8.21 17.27
C ALA A 258 12.24 7.41 17.45
N ILE A 259 12.24 6.10 17.16
CA ILE A 259 13.46 5.28 17.16
C ILE A 259 14.44 5.81 16.11
N ARG A 260 13.98 6.05 14.89
CA ARG A 260 14.82 6.59 13.80
C ARG A 260 15.27 8.02 14.06
N ALA A 261 14.40 8.87 14.62
CA ALA A 261 14.74 10.24 14.99
C ALA A 261 15.85 10.27 16.05
N ARG A 262 15.81 9.39 17.06
CA ARG A 262 16.90 9.23 18.04
C ARG A 262 18.23 8.86 17.37
N GLN A 263 18.21 8.01 16.35
CA GLN A 263 19.41 7.66 15.58
C GLN A 263 19.97 8.89 14.84
N GLN A 264 19.12 9.71 14.23
CA GLN A 264 19.55 10.94 13.52
C GLN A 264 20.10 12.02 14.47
N LEU A 265 19.56 12.11 15.69
CA LEU A 265 20.00 13.08 16.70
C LEU A 265 21.35 12.73 17.35
N GLY A 266 21.78 11.47 17.26
CA GLY A 266 23.01 10.97 17.87
C GLY A 266 22.95 10.86 19.41
N PRO A 267 24.03 10.33 20.03
CA PRO A 267 24.06 9.98 21.45
C PRO A 267 23.98 11.18 22.40
N GLU A 268 24.44 12.36 21.98
CA GLU A 268 24.52 13.55 22.83
C GLU A 268 23.14 14.18 23.08
N ALA A 269 22.21 14.03 22.14
CA ALA A 269 20.85 14.53 22.26
C ALA A 269 19.95 13.61 23.12
N ALA A 270 20.21 12.30 23.14
CA ALA A 270 19.45 11.35 23.94
C ALA A 270 19.63 11.55 25.45
N ALA A 271 20.78 12.07 25.88
CA ALA A 271 21.09 12.37 27.28
C ALA A 271 20.29 13.56 27.86
N ALA A 272 19.66 14.38 27.02
CA ALA A 272 18.85 15.53 27.44
C ALA A 272 17.38 15.18 27.70
N SER A 273 16.95 13.93 27.52
CA SER A 273 15.58 13.49 27.86
C SER A 273 15.50 13.17 29.36
N PRO A 274 14.65 13.85 30.16
CA PRO A 274 14.54 13.63 31.59
C PRO A 274 13.69 12.39 31.89
N PHE A 275 14.15 11.20 31.47
CA PHE A 275 13.59 9.96 32.00
C PHE A 275 14.24 9.68 33.36
N THR A 276 13.63 10.25 34.40
CA THR A 276 13.82 9.78 35.77
C THR A 276 13.12 8.44 35.90
N PHE A 277 13.89 7.34 35.92
CA PHE A 277 13.39 6.08 36.48
C PHE A 277 13.29 6.29 37.99
N GLY A 278 12.07 6.59 38.47
CA GLY A 278 11.74 6.52 39.90
C GLY A 278 11.82 5.06 40.37
N GLY A 279 12.55 4.85 41.47
CA GLY A 279 12.71 3.55 42.13
C GLY A 279 11.58 3.19 43.08
#